data_AF-A0A5C7SGK5-F1
#
_entry.id   AF-A0A5C7SGK5-F1
#
_cell.length_a   1.000
_cell.length_b   1.000
_cell.length_c   1.000
_cell.angle_alpha   90.00
_cell.angle_beta   90.00
_cell.angle_gamma   90.00
#
_symmetry.space_group_name_H-M   'P 1'
#
loop_
_entity.id
_entity.type
_entity.pdbx_description
1 polymer ?
#
loop_
_entity_poly.entity_id
_entity_poly.type
_entity_poly.pdbx_seq_one_letter_code
_entity_poly.pdbx_strand_id
1 'polypeptide(L)'
;MDRQHNGRDARSLQHHRMNITACHANGNPLRLEALLDADDFNFAHDVFGIDRHIDRGTGQMMNFFRPRYSRPEHHDMDRVA
;
A
#
# COMPACT_ATOMS: atom_id res chain seq x y z
N MET A 1 -8.67 1.12 -36.75
CA MET A 1 -7.28 1.62 -36.71
C MET A 1 -7.19 2.67 -35.62
N ASP A 2 -6.37 2.34 -34.63
CA ASP A 2 -5.74 3.19 -33.60
C ASP A 2 -6.58 4.20 -32.81
N ARG A 3 -6.81 3.84 -31.54
CA ARG A 3 -6.62 4.79 -30.43
C ARG A 3 -5.69 4.17 -29.40
N GLN A 4 -4.41 4.12 -29.74
CA GLN A 4 -3.36 3.98 -28.74
C GLN A 4 -3.33 5.27 -27.91
N HIS A 5 -3.83 5.21 -26.67
CA HIS A 5 -3.49 6.20 -25.65
C HIS A 5 -2.12 5.84 -25.07
N ASN A 6 -1.06 6.29 -25.73
CA ASN A 6 0.31 6.23 -25.23
C ASN A 6 0.66 7.58 -24.57
N GLY A 7 0.76 7.62 -23.23
CA GLY A 7 1.14 8.81 -22.48
C GLY A 7 0.72 8.81 -21.00
N ARG A 8 1.06 7.78 -20.21
CA ARG A 8 0.62 7.64 -18.80
C ARG A 8 1.71 7.17 -17.83
N ASP A 9 2.90 7.72 -17.97
CA ASP A 9 4.10 7.17 -17.36
C ASP A 9 4.32 7.82 -15.98
N ALA A 10 4.26 9.16 -15.90
CA ALA A 10 4.53 9.90 -14.66
C ALA A 10 3.34 10.02 -13.69
N ARG A 11 2.12 10.14 -14.22
CA ARG A 11 0.90 10.35 -13.40
C ARG A 11 0.50 9.09 -12.62
N SER A 12 0.73 7.91 -13.21
CA SER A 12 0.39 6.62 -12.61
C SER A 12 1.35 6.26 -11.48
N LEU A 13 2.67 6.49 -11.65
CA LEU A 13 3.67 6.28 -10.60
C LEU A 13 3.41 7.16 -9.36
N GLN A 14 3.04 8.42 -9.57
CA GLN A 14 2.71 9.33 -8.48
C GLN A 14 1.48 8.85 -7.69
N HIS A 15 0.50 8.24 -8.37
CA HIS A 15 -0.69 7.68 -7.74
C HIS A 15 -0.34 6.56 -6.76
N HIS A 16 0.43 5.57 -7.19
CA HIS A 16 0.86 4.45 -6.33
C HIS A 16 1.63 4.95 -5.11
N ARG A 17 2.56 5.89 -5.29
CA ARG A 17 3.33 6.48 -4.18
C ARG A 17 2.44 7.16 -3.15
N MET A 18 1.46 7.95 -3.59
CA MET A 18 0.54 8.66 -2.70
C MET A 18 -0.35 7.67 -1.92
N ASN A 19 -0.84 6.63 -2.59
CA ASN A 19 -1.67 5.61 -1.96
C ASN A 19 -0.91 4.76 -0.94
N ILE A 20 0.34 4.35 -1.25
CA ILE A 20 1.22 3.65 -0.30
C ILE A 20 1.51 4.54 0.92
N THR A 21 1.78 5.83 0.69
CA THR A 21 2.02 6.81 1.76
C THR A 21 0.79 6.93 2.67
N ALA A 22 -0.40 7.07 2.08
CA ALA A 22 -1.65 7.19 2.80
C ALA A 22 -1.95 5.93 3.62
N CYS A 23 -1.79 4.73 3.04
CA CYS A 23 -1.94 3.46 3.76
C CYS A 23 -1.00 3.39 4.98
N HIS A 24 0.29 3.69 4.76
CA HIS A 24 1.32 3.63 5.80
C HIS A 24 1.06 4.61 6.94
N ALA A 25 0.64 5.83 6.64
CA ALA A 25 0.47 6.91 7.61
C ALA A 25 -0.90 6.88 8.32
N ASN A 26 -1.92 6.23 7.76
CA ASN A 26 -3.30 6.30 8.26
C ASN A 26 -3.84 4.94 8.72
N GLY A 27 -3.17 4.36 9.73
CA GLY A 27 -3.71 3.21 10.47
C GLY A 27 -3.29 1.84 9.96
N ASN A 28 -2.49 1.74 8.88
CA ASN A 28 -1.86 0.47 8.48
C ASN A 28 -0.37 0.65 8.16
N PRO A 29 0.50 0.80 9.17
CA PRO A 29 1.94 0.93 8.99
C PRO A 29 2.50 -0.26 8.20
N LEU A 30 3.29 0.02 7.17
CA LEU A 30 3.93 -0.98 6.31
C LEU A 30 5.40 -1.23 6.69
N ARG A 31 5.87 -2.46 6.49
CA ARG A 31 7.30 -2.82 6.45
C ARG A 31 7.85 -2.44 5.07
N LEU A 32 8.10 -1.15 4.84
CA LEU A 32 8.41 -0.62 3.50
C LEU A 32 9.66 -1.24 2.88
N GLU A 33 10.72 -1.50 3.66
CA GLU A 33 11.92 -2.19 3.18
C GLU A 33 11.60 -3.61 2.71
N ALA A 34 10.89 -4.38 3.54
CA ALA A 34 10.47 -5.74 3.16
C ALA A 34 9.48 -5.77 1.98
N LEU A 35 8.66 -4.73 1.82
CA LEU A 35 7.80 -4.58 0.65
C LEU A 35 8.64 -4.29 -0.61
N LEU A 36 9.68 -3.46 -0.51
CA LEU A 36 10.58 -3.16 -1.62
C LEU A 36 11.36 -4.40 -2.08
N ASP A 37 11.74 -5.26 -1.15
CA ASP A 37 12.47 -6.52 -1.41
C ASP A 37 11.55 -7.71 -1.78
N ALA A 38 10.23 -7.50 -1.83
CA ALA A 38 9.27 -8.55 -2.13
C ALA A 38 9.38 -9.05 -3.58
N ASP A 39 9.07 -10.33 -3.82
CA ASP A 39 8.89 -10.83 -5.19
C ASP A 39 7.73 -10.12 -5.91
N ASP A 40 7.76 -10.16 -7.24
CA ASP A 40 6.81 -9.44 -8.10
C ASP A 40 5.34 -9.71 -7.74
N PHE A 41 5.01 -10.95 -7.38
CA PHE A 41 3.63 -11.34 -7.06
C PHE A 41 3.17 -10.72 -5.74
N ASN A 42 4.02 -10.78 -4.72
CA ASN A 42 3.75 -10.23 -3.41
C ASN A 42 3.76 -8.70 -3.40
N PHE A 43 4.68 -8.08 -4.14
CA PHE A 43 4.71 -6.63 -4.35
C PHE A 43 3.45 -6.15 -5.07
N ALA A 44 3.10 -6.77 -6.21
CA ALA A 44 1.93 -6.41 -6.99
C ALA A 44 0.63 -6.59 -6.21
N HIS A 45 0.50 -7.68 -5.43
CA HIS A 45 -0.67 -7.91 -4.57
C HIS A 45 -0.91 -6.73 -3.63
N ASP A 46 0.12 -6.29 -2.92
CA ASP A 46 -0.02 -5.22 -1.94
C ASP A 46 -0.22 -3.86 -2.62
N VAL A 47 0.55 -3.51 -3.66
CA VAL A 47 0.40 -2.21 -4.35
C VAL A 47 -0.97 -2.07 -5.01
N PHE A 48 -1.38 -3.03 -5.84
CA PHE A 48 -2.67 -2.95 -6.52
C PHE A 48 -3.85 -3.16 -5.55
N GLY A 49 -3.64 -3.98 -4.52
CA GLY A 49 -4.61 -4.14 -3.45
C GLY A 49 -4.84 -2.85 -2.67
N ILE A 50 -3.78 -2.10 -2.35
CA ILE A 50 -3.87 -0.77 -1.73
C ILE A 50 -4.65 0.17 -2.64
N ASP A 51 -4.30 0.27 -3.92
CA ASP A 51 -5.00 1.20 -4.83
C ASP A 51 -6.49 0.95 -4.97
N ARG A 52 -6.87 -0.33 -4.93
CA ARG A 52 -8.25 -0.76 -5.07
C ARG A 52 -9.07 -0.52 -3.80
N HIS A 53 -8.47 -0.66 -2.62
CA HIS A 53 -9.22 -0.68 -1.35
C HIS A 53 -8.96 0.52 -0.45
N ILE A 54 -8.08 1.45 -0.79
CA ILE A 54 -7.87 2.65 0.01
C ILE A 54 -9.01 3.66 -0.17
N ASP A 55 -9.55 4.16 0.93
CA ASP A 55 -10.35 5.39 0.91
C ASP A 55 -9.41 6.58 0.79
N ARG A 56 -9.49 7.32 -0.32
CA ARG A 56 -8.58 8.44 -0.60
C ARG A 56 -8.91 9.71 0.20
N GLY A 57 -10.09 9.80 0.81
CA GLY A 57 -10.47 10.89 1.70
C GLY A 57 -9.88 10.71 3.11
N THR A 58 -9.79 9.47 3.59
CA THR A 58 -9.34 9.16 4.97
C THR A 58 -7.96 8.51 5.03
N GLY A 59 -7.49 7.90 3.94
CA GLY A 59 -6.27 7.11 3.88
C GLY A 59 -6.38 5.71 4.47
N GLN A 60 -7.56 5.31 4.96
CA GLN A 60 -7.78 4.02 5.61
C GLN A 60 -8.04 2.90 4.60
N MET A 61 -7.63 1.69 4.95
CA MET A 61 -7.90 0.49 4.16
C MET A 61 -9.34 0.00 4.38
N MET A 62 -10.05 -0.26 3.29
CA MET A 62 -11.45 -0.68 3.30
C MET A 62 -11.59 -2.17 2.95
N ASN A 63 -12.83 -2.68 3.07
CA ASN A 63 -13.21 -4.03 2.61
C ASN A 63 -12.40 -5.17 3.26
N PHE A 64 -11.93 -4.97 4.50
CA PHE A 64 -11.08 -5.91 5.24
C PHE A 64 -9.78 -6.29 4.51
N PHE A 65 -9.36 -5.48 3.53
CA PHE A 65 -8.08 -5.70 2.87
C PHE A 65 -6.94 -5.30 3.80
N ARG A 66 -5.98 -6.22 4.00
CA ARG A 66 -4.76 -5.98 4.75
C ARG A 66 -3.54 -6.35 3.90
N PRO A 67 -2.66 -5.40 3.57
CA PRO A 67 -1.39 -5.69 2.89
C PRO A 67 -0.59 -6.78 3.62
N ARG A 68 0.02 -7.72 2.89
CA ARG A 68 0.88 -8.78 3.43
C ARG A 68 2.11 -8.23 4.15
N TYR A 69 2.56 -7.04 3.73
CA TYR A 69 3.67 -6.33 4.35
C TYR A 69 3.23 -5.27 5.37
N SER A 70 2.02 -5.39 5.91
CA SER A 70 1.65 -4.64 7.12
C SER A 70 2.59 -5.01 8.26
N ARG A 71 2.95 -4.02 9.09
CA ARG A 71 3.66 -4.29 10.34
C ARG A 71 2.77 -5.19 11.21
N PRO A 72 3.34 -6.18 11.90
CA PRO A 72 2.61 -6.86 12.96
C PRO A 72 2.16 -5.80 13.96
N GLU A 73 0.94 -5.94 14.46
CA GLU A 73 0.45 -5.07 15.53
C GLU A 73 1.39 -5.23 16.72
N HIS A 74 1.95 -4.12 17.18
CA HIS A 74 2.78 -4.12 18.38
C HIS A 74 1.82 -4.39 19.55
N HIS A 75 1.72 -5.64 19.96
CA HIS A 75 1.10 -5.97 21.23
C HIS A 75 2.12 -5.57 22.29
N ASP A 76 2.08 -4.31 22.72
CA ASP A 76 2.83 -3.82 23.87
C ASP A 76 2.34 -4.58 25.11
N MET A 77 2.87 -5.78 25.30
CA MET A 77 2.97 -6.40 26.60
C MET A 77 4.09 -5.65 27.30
N ASP A 78 3.71 -4.54 27.94
CA ASP A 78 4.52 -3.78 28.88
C ASP A 78 5.35 -4.75 29.72
N ARG A 79 6.66 -4.73 29.47
CA ARG A 79 7.64 -5.23 30.43
C ARG A 79 7.60 -4.29 31.62
N VAL A 80 6.70 -4.56 32.56
CA VAL A 80 6.83 -4.08 33.93
C VAL A 80 7.92 -4.93 34.58
N ALA A 81 9.12 -4.37 34.67
CA ALA A 81 10.20 -4.85 35.53
C ALA A 81 10.70 -3.66 36.36
#